data_AF-A0A947ZRG2-F1
#
_entry.id   AF-A0A947ZRG2-F1
#
_cell.length_a   1.000
_cell.length_b   1.000
_cell.length_c   1.000
_cell.angle_alpha   90.00
_cell.angle_beta   90.00
_cell.angle_gamma   90.00
#
_symmetry.space_group_name_H-M   'P 1'
#
loop_
_entity.id
_entity.type
_entity.pdbx_description
1 polymer ?
#
loop_
_entity_poly.entity_id
_entity_poly.type
_entity_poly.pdbx_seq_one_letter_code
_entity_poly.pdbx_strand_id
1 'polypeptide(L)'
;MNDPNSQKLREYKKLFSTVTIYDNGIEMLSGNNSRFLKKEQIGEVNVNWSGVIIIKTLNKTKEMRITLPQEYINLGEPKVLSSFLSGLIGLEEFKNHISKTENELSEVRAKQNKEIEKTAENIKKYSAKYNLKIIFGIISVGIAVTAFDIKFTTIGILLTIGSTYYIWKKSNKSTIKKKFKFTGYAFVLFLVFFYTGVYLDSKPSITISEPTNNLSIQEQSVVVKGKVDPKNSIILINNISINIDDNGNFTKEIKLKNEDNKITITAKNPRSDKQDTVILSVNRIFTEEELAEIKRLEDEKMARIAKEKAEKEAEEKRIENEWLSSKAGKIHTQHPEWTKEDCIKLADGKIWIGMTFDMLKYKRGLPNVANPSNYGYGMNWQWCWYDYTPSCFYGDSYGIVESYN
;
A
#
# COMPACT_ATOMS: atom_id res chain seq x y z
N MET A 1 -16.38 12.85 1.12
CA MET A 1 -16.27 13.02 -0.35
C MET A 1 -14.99 13.77 -0.64
N ASN A 2 -14.34 13.42 -1.75
CA ASN A 2 -13.10 14.06 -2.15
C ASN A 2 -13.36 15.54 -2.52
N ASP A 3 -12.38 16.40 -2.27
CA ASP A 3 -12.38 17.78 -2.74
C ASP A 3 -12.29 17.78 -4.27
N PRO A 4 -13.22 18.42 -5.00
CA PRO A 4 -13.18 18.48 -6.46
C PRO A 4 -11.90 19.12 -7.02
N ASN A 5 -11.16 19.89 -6.20
CA ASN A 5 -9.91 20.52 -6.60
C ASN A 5 -8.67 19.65 -6.35
N SER A 6 -8.82 18.46 -5.74
CA SER A 6 -7.67 17.60 -5.44
C SER A 6 -7.05 17.01 -6.71
N GLN A 7 -5.72 17.10 -6.82
CA GLN A 7 -5.00 16.49 -7.93
C GLN A 7 -4.80 15.00 -7.66
N LYS A 8 -5.31 14.15 -8.56
CA LYS A 8 -4.98 12.71 -8.57
C LYS A 8 -3.51 12.52 -8.92
N LEU A 9 -2.76 11.89 -8.02
CA LEU A 9 -1.33 11.60 -8.20
C LEU A 9 -1.10 10.18 -8.69
N ARG A 10 -1.81 9.19 -8.13
CA ARG A 10 -1.61 7.78 -8.47
C ARG A 10 -2.85 6.95 -8.26
N GLU A 11 -2.98 5.85 -9.01
CA GLU A 11 -4.06 4.88 -8.84
C GLU A 11 -3.53 3.44 -8.91
N TYR A 12 -3.88 2.66 -7.91
CA TYR A 12 -3.57 1.23 -7.83
C TYR A 12 -4.87 0.45 -8.00
N LYS A 13 -4.99 -0.31 -9.10
CA LYS A 13 -6.15 -1.17 -9.37
C LYS A 13 -5.88 -2.61 -8.98
N LYS A 14 -6.84 -3.23 -8.32
CA LYS A 14 -6.93 -4.67 -8.05
C LYS A 14 -8.34 -5.15 -8.41
N LEU A 15 -8.52 -6.45 -8.60
CA LEU A 15 -9.78 -7.04 -9.09
C LEU A 15 -11.06 -6.50 -8.42
N PHE A 16 -11.02 -6.19 -7.12
CA PHE A 16 -12.19 -5.73 -6.35
C PHE A 16 -11.94 -4.44 -5.55
N SER A 17 -10.82 -3.76 -5.81
CA SER A 17 -10.49 -2.55 -5.07
C SER A 17 -9.59 -1.60 -5.86
N THR A 18 -9.81 -0.31 -5.68
CA THR A 18 -8.96 0.74 -6.22
C THR A 18 -8.46 1.61 -5.08
N VAL A 19 -7.16 1.91 -5.05
CA VAL A 19 -6.58 2.89 -4.12
C VAL A 19 -6.08 4.06 -4.93
N THR A 20 -6.58 5.25 -4.66
CA THR A 20 -6.21 6.47 -5.36
C THR A 20 -5.53 7.42 -4.40
N ILE A 21 -4.33 7.86 -4.75
CA ILE A 21 -3.55 8.84 -4.00
C ILE A 21 -3.80 10.21 -4.59
N TYR A 22 -4.18 11.15 -3.74
CA TYR A 22 -4.35 12.56 -4.07
C TYR A 22 -3.26 13.38 -3.36
N ASP A 23 -3.08 14.62 -3.79
CA ASP A 23 -2.23 15.60 -3.11
C ASP A 23 -2.66 15.87 -1.67
N ASN A 24 -3.97 15.87 -1.41
CA ASN A 24 -4.58 16.17 -0.12
C ASN A 24 -5.03 14.94 0.69
N GLY A 25 -4.81 13.71 0.20
CA GLY A 25 -5.31 12.52 0.88
C GLY A 25 -5.26 11.23 0.09
N ILE A 26 -6.04 10.25 0.56
CA ILE A 26 -6.11 8.91 -0.02
C ILE A 26 -7.55 8.40 -0.06
N GLU A 27 -7.92 7.82 -1.19
CA GLU A 27 -9.21 7.14 -1.38
C GLU A 27 -9.01 5.64 -1.56
N MET A 28 -9.87 4.86 -0.92
CA MET A 28 -9.99 3.43 -1.16
C MET A 28 -11.43 3.08 -1.55
N LEU A 29 -11.56 2.49 -2.73
CA LEU A 29 -12.79 1.90 -3.25
C LEU A 29 -12.70 0.38 -3.08
N SER A 30 -13.71 -0.25 -2.47
CA SER A 30 -13.82 -1.72 -2.39
C SER A 30 -15.28 -2.13 -2.53
N GLY A 31 -15.62 -2.75 -3.67
CA GLY A 31 -17.01 -2.95 -4.08
C GLY A 31 -17.75 -1.60 -4.16
N ASN A 32 -18.90 -1.50 -3.47
CA ASN A 32 -19.70 -0.26 -3.41
C ASN A 32 -19.27 0.70 -2.29
N ASN A 33 -18.23 0.36 -1.53
CA ASN A 33 -17.77 1.19 -0.41
C ASN A 33 -16.62 2.09 -0.86
N SER A 34 -16.78 3.40 -0.67
CA SER A 34 -15.69 4.39 -0.75
C SER A 34 -15.30 4.86 0.65
N ARG A 35 -14.00 4.98 0.90
CA ARG A 35 -13.43 5.62 2.09
C ARG A 35 -12.35 6.60 1.67
N PHE A 36 -12.55 7.86 2.02
CA PHE A 36 -11.56 8.92 1.83
C PHE A 36 -10.95 9.33 3.17
N LEU A 37 -9.62 9.45 3.23
CA LEU A 37 -8.84 9.91 4.37
C LEU A 37 -8.04 11.13 3.94
N LYS A 38 -8.32 12.28 4.55
CA LYS A 38 -7.52 13.49 4.31
C LYS A 38 -6.14 13.34 4.93
N LYS A 39 -5.13 14.00 4.35
CA LYS A 39 -3.75 13.94 4.83
C LYS A 39 -3.63 14.41 6.28
N GLU A 40 -4.34 15.46 6.68
CA GLU A 40 -4.37 15.95 8.06
C GLU A 40 -5.05 14.99 9.06
N GLN A 41 -5.76 13.96 8.60
CA GLN A 41 -6.37 12.95 9.46
C GLN A 41 -5.46 11.75 9.72
N ILE A 42 -4.37 11.62 8.96
CA ILE A 42 -3.42 10.51 9.05
C ILE A 42 -2.51 10.72 10.27
N GLY A 43 -2.49 9.75 11.18
CA GLY A 43 -1.66 9.80 12.38
C GLY A 43 -0.43 8.89 12.30
N GLU A 44 -0.63 7.61 12.01
CA GLU A 44 0.46 6.62 11.94
C GLU A 44 0.38 5.89 10.60
N VAL A 45 1.51 5.78 9.89
CA VAL A 45 1.64 5.00 8.67
C VAL A 45 2.74 3.98 8.86
N ASN A 46 2.38 2.70 8.85
CA ASN A 46 3.31 1.60 8.98
C ASN A 46 3.32 0.74 7.72
N VAL A 47 4.49 0.28 7.32
CA VAL A 47 4.66 -0.67 6.23
C VAL A 47 5.20 -1.96 6.81
N ASN A 48 4.46 -3.05 6.64
CA ASN A 48 4.98 -4.36 7.04
C ASN A 48 5.89 -4.96 5.95
N TRP A 49 6.58 -6.05 6.31
CA TRP A 49 7.53 -6.72 5.41
C TRP A 49 6.86 -7.30 4.14
N SER A 50 5.53 -7.50 4.13
CA SER A 50 4.76 -7.94 2.95
C SER A 50 4.29 -6.80 2.04
N GLY A 51 4.69 -5.56 2.31
CA GLY A 51 4.29 -4.39 1.52
C GLY A 51 2.85 -3.92 1.78
N VAL A 52 2.23 -4.35 2.88
CA VAL A 52 0.93 -3.83 3.33
C VAL A 52 1.16 -2.54 4.09
N ILE A 53 0.47 -1.49 3.66
CA ILE A 53 0.47 -0.17 4.30
C ILE A 53 -0.71 -0.12 5.25
N ILE A 54 -0.44 0.16 6.52
CA ILE A 54 -1.42 0.31 7.59
C ILE A 54 -1.45 1.78 7.98
N ILE A 55 -2.56 2.44 7.71
CA ILE A 55 -2.80 3.85 8.01
C ILE A 55 -3.78 3.92 9.18
N LYS A 56 -3.38 4.56 10.27
CA LYS A 56 -4.25 4.86 11.40
C LYS A 56 -4.52 6.36 11.46
N THR A 57 -5.75 6.72 11.82
CA THR A 57 -6.10 8.12 12.05
C THR A 57 -5.42 8.68 13.30
N LEU A 58 -5.30 10.02 13.40
CA LEU A 58 -4.75 10.71 14.57
C LEU A 58 -5.38 10.25 15.90
N ASN A 59 -6.69 10.04 15.92
CA ASN A 59 -7.42 9.55 17.09
C ASN A 59 -7.35 8.02 17.28
N LYS A 60 -6.62 7.28 16.43
CA LYS A 60 -6.47 5.81 16.41
C LYS A 60 -7.77 5.02 16.33
N THR A 61 -8.91 5.66 16.02
CA THR A 61 -10.22 4.99 15.94
C THR A 61 -10.46 4.28 14.62
N LYS A 62 -9.74 4.65 13.56
CA LYS A 62 -9.90 4.08 12.22
C LYS A 62 -8.56 3.57 11.72
N GLU A 63 -8.60 2.37 11.16
CA GLU A 63 -7.49 1.73 10.48
C GLU A 63 -7.87 1.44 9.03
N MET A 64 -6.98 1.77 8.11
CA MET A 64 -7.06 1.43 6.69
C MET A 64 -5.86 0.57 6.32
N ARG A 65 -6.12 -0.56 5.67
CA ARG A 65 -5.07 -1.47 5.18
C ARG A 65 -5.07 -1.47 3.66
N ILE A 66 -3.91 -1.20 3.08
CA ILE A 66 -3.71 -1.14 1.64
C ILE A 66 -2.68 -2.19 1.26
N THR A 67 -3.02 -3.04 0.30
CA THR A 67 -2.09 -3.98 -0.32
C THR A 67 -1.85 -3.55 -1.75
N LEU A 68 -0.63 -3.08 -2.04
CA LEU A 68 -0.25 -2.71 -3.40
C LEU A 68 -0.08 -3.98 -4.27
N PRO A 69 -0.25 -3.88 -5.60
CA PRO A 69 0.09 -4.99 -6.50
C PRO A 69 1.58 -5.34 -6.41
N GLN A 70 1.92 -6.62 -6.63
CA GLN A 70 3.27 -7.15 -6.39
C GLN A 70 4.36 -6.42 -7.19
N GLU A 71 4.04 -6.01 -8.42
CA GLU A 71 4.92 -5.20 -9.28
C GLU A 71 5.38 -3.90 -8.62
N TYR A 72 4.50 -3.21 -7.87
CA TYR A 72 4.86 -1.99 -7.14
C TYR A 72 5.62 -2.29 -5.85
N ILE A 73 5.28 -3.38 -5.16
CA ILE A 73 5.99 -3.82 -3.95
C ILE A 73 7.47 -4.08 -4.29
N ASN A 74 7.73 -4.75 -5.41
CA ASN A 74 9.09 -5.08 -5.85
C ASN A 74 9.91 -3.82 -6.19
N LEU A 75 9.28 -2.70 -6.55
CA LEU A 75 9.93 -1.43 -6.86
C LEU A 75 10.08 -0.52 -5.63
N GLY A 76 9.74 -0.99 -4.44
CA GLY A 76 9.90 -0.23 -3.19
C GLY A 76 8.83 0.83 -2.94
N GLU A 77 7.76 0.85 -3.75
CA GLU A 77 6.64 1.79 -3.64
C GLU A 77 6.04 1.89 -2.23
N PRO A 78 5.86 0.78 -1.46
CA PRO A 78 5.26 0.87 -0.13
C PRO A 78 5.98 1.84 0.81
N LYS A 79 7.33 1.88 0.76
CA LYS A 79 8.13 2.75 1.62
C LYS A 79 7.95 4.21 1.22
N VAL A 80 8.03 4.50 -0.08
CA VAL A 80 7.91 5.87 -0.58
C VAL A 80 6.51 6.42 -0.35
N LEU A 81 5.47 5.62 -0.61
CA LEU A 81 4.10 6.00 -0.33
C LEU A 81 3.88 6.24 1.17
N SER A 82 4.46 5.42 2.04
CA SER A 82 4.42 5.66 3.49
C SER A 82 5.10 6.96 3.89
N SER A 83 6.27 7.28 3.33
CA SER A 83 6.95 8.55 3.56
C SER A 83 6.12 9.74 3.08
N PHE A 84 5.45 9.63 1.93
CA PHE A 84 4.61 10.71 1.42
C PHE A 84 3.37 10.95 2.29
N LEU A 85 2.70 9.88 2.71
CA LEU A 85 1.50 9.94 3.55
C LEU A 85 1.81 10.43 4.97
N SER A 86 3.00 10.14 5.49
CA SER A 86 3.47 10.66 6.79
C SER A 86 4.04 12.08 6.72
N GLY A 87 4.15 12.67 5.51
CA GLY A 87 4.72 14.00 5.31
C GLY A 87 6.25 14.06 5.38
N LEU A 88 6.94 12.92 5.41
CA LEU A 88 8.41 12.84 5.40
C LEU A 88 9.02 13.25 4.06
N ILE A 89 8.28 13.10 2.96
CA ILE A 89 8.69 13.57 1.63
C ILE A 89 7.63 14.50 1.03
N GLY A 90 8.10 15.46 0.22
CA GLY A 90 7.26 16.45 -0.45
C GLY A 90 6.53 15.90 -1.68
N LEU A 91 5.62 16.72 -2.22
CA LEU A 91 4.82 16.40 -3.41
C LEU A 91 5.69 16.14 -4.65
N GLU A 92 6.69 16.99 -4.90
CA GLU A 92 7.54 16.89 -6.09
C GLU A 92 8.48 15.67 -6.03
N GLU A 93 9.00 15.34 -4.85
CA GLU A 93 9.78 14.11 -4.65
C GLU A 93 8.93 12.86 -4.92
N PHE A 94 7.68 12.86 -4.44
CA PHE A 94 6.74 11.78 -4.70
C PHE A 94 6.39 11.66 -6.19
N LYS A 95 6.11 12.77 -6.90
CA LYS A 95 5.87 12.77 -8.35
C LYS A 95 7.06 12.23 -9.14
N ASN A 96 8.28 12.62 -8.77
CA ASN A 96 9.50 12.11 -9.40
C ASN A 96 9.63 10.59 -9.22
N HIS A 97 9.33 10.07 -8.03
CA HIS A 97 9.29 8.64 -7.79
C HIS A 97 8.22 7.94 -8.66
N ILE A 98 7.01 8.50 -8.75
CA ILE A 98 5.93 7.95 -9.59
C ILE A 98 6.40 7.82 -11.04
N SER A 99 6.96 8.89 -11.61
CA SER A 99 7.46 8.90 -12.99
C SER A 99 8.54 7.84 -13.22
N LYS A 100 9.49 7.70 -12.29
CA LYS A 100 10.51 6.65 -12.34
C LYS A 100 9.89 5.25 -12.30
N THR A 101 8.99 5.00 -11.35
CA THR A 101 8.34 3.70 -11.20
C THR A 101 7.50 3.35 -12.43
N GLU A 102 6.83 4.31 -13.06
CA GLU A 102 6.05 4.09 -14.29
C GLU A 102 6.91 3.66 -15.47
N ASN A 103 8.08 4.30 -15.63
CA ASN A 103 9.04 3.90 -16.65
C ASN A 103 9.53 2.46 -16.42
N GLU A 104 9.93 2.12 -15.20
CA GLU A 104 10.36 0.74 -14.85
C GLU A 104 9.25 -0.29 -15.07
N LEU A 105 8.00 0.04 -14.70
CA LEU A 105 6.84 -0.82 -14.92
C LEU A 105 6.56 -1.05 -16.42
N SER A 106 6.73 -0.02 -17.24
CA SER A 106 6.51 -0.10 -18.68
C SER A 106 7.48 -1.10 -19.34
N GLU A 107 8.74 -1.12 -18.90
CA GLU A 107 9.75 -2.08 -19.36
C GLU A 107 9.42 -3.51 -18.93
N VAL A 108 8.99 -3.69 -17.67
CA VAL A 108 8.57 -5.01 -17.17
C VAL A 108 7.39 -5.55 -17.97
N ARG A 109 6.38 -4.72 -18.23
CA ARG A 109 5.19 -5.09 -19.02
C ARG A 109 5.55 -5.41 -20.47
N ALA A 110 6.45 -4.64 -21.08
CA ALA A 110 6.95 -4.92 -22.42
C ALA A 110 7.64 -6.29 -22.51
N LYS A 111 8.47 -6.63 -21.52
CA LYS A 111 9.12 -7.95 -21.43
C LYS A 111 8.10 -9.08 -21.27
N GLN A 112 7.12 -8.93 -20.39
CA GLN A 112 6.06 -9.91 -20.20
C GLN A 112 5.22 -10.12 -21.46
N ASN A 113 4.82 -9.04 -22.15
CA ASN A 113 4.06 -9.14 -23.40
C ASN A 113 4.85 -9.90 -24.48
N LYS A 114 6.15 -9.66 -24.59
CA LYS A 114 7.01 -10.39 -25.54
C LYS A 114 7.09 -11.89 -25.22
N GLU A 115 7.10 -12.27 -23.94
CA GLU A 115 7.03 -13.68 -23.53
C GLU A 115 5.66 -14.31 -23.82
N ILE A 116 4.58 -13.56 -23.60
CA ILE A 116 3.20 -14.00 -23.94
C ILE A 116 3.09 -14.23 -25.44
N GLU A 117 3.58 -13.32 -26.28
CA GLU A 117 3.60 -13.46 -27.74
C GLU A 117 4.39 -14.70 -28.17
N LYS A 118 5.59 -14.89 -27.64
CA LYS A 118 6.41 -16.08 -27.90
C LYS A 118 5.70 -17.37 -27.48
N THR A 119 5.00 -17.34 -26.35
CA THR A 119 4.20 -18.48 -25.85
C THR A 119 3.01 -18.75 -26.77
N ALA A 120 2.31 -17.71 -27.21
CA ALA A 120 1.19 -17.81 -28.15
C ALA A 120 1.64 -18.38 -29.51
N GLU A 121 2.79 -17.95 -30.03
CA GLU A 121 3.39 -18.50 -31.25
C GLU A 121 3.75 -19.99 -31.09
N ASN A 122 4.36 -20.36 -29.95
CA ASN A 122 4.64 -21.76 -29.65
C ASN A 122 3.36 -22.60 -29.61
N ILE A 123 2.31 -22.11 -28.93
CA ILE A 123 0.99 -22.77 -28.88
C ILE A 123 0.43 -22.93 -30.29
N LYS A 124 0.50 -21.88 -31.13
CA LYS A 124 0.05 -21.92 -32.52
C LYS A 124 0.82 -22.96 -33.33
N LYS A 125 2.14 -23.04 -33.17
CA LYS A 125 3.01 -24.04 -33.83
C LYS A 125 2.67 -25.47 -33.40
N TYR A 126 2.43 -25.72 -32.11
CA TYR A 126 2.02 -27.04 -31.62
C TYR A 126 0.61 -27.40 -32.05
N SER A 127 -0.31 -26.43 -32.13
CA SER A 127 -1.68 -26.66 -32.60
C SER A 127 -1.71 -27.19 -34.04
N ALA A 128 -0.88 -26.66 -34.95
CA ALA A 128 -0.84 -27.08 -36.35
C ALA A 128 -0.36 -28.53 -36.57
N LYS A 129 0.34 -29.15 -35.59
CA LYS A 129 0.94 -30.48 -35.72
C LYS A 129 0.01 -31.62 -35.25
N TYR A 130 -1.04 -31.31 -34.48
CA TYR A 130 -1.96 -32.32 -33.93
C TYR A 130 -3.39 -32.10 -34.44
N ASN A 131 -4.07 -33.18 -34.80
CA ASN A 131 -5.39 -33.14 -35.43
C ASN A 131 -6.44 -32.48 -34.49
N LEU A 132 -6.70 -31.20 -34.73
CA LEU A 132 -7.19 -30.22 -33.77
C LEU A 132 -8.62 -30.43 -33.28
N LYS A 133 -9.42 -31.28 -33.93
CA LYS A 133 -10.82 -31.54 -33.56
C LYS A 133 -10.94 -32.25 -32.20
N ILE A 134 -10.00 -33.13 -31.87
CA ILE A 134 -10.00 -33.84 -30.58
C ILE A 134 -9.49 -32.91 -29.47
N ILE A 135 -8.49 -32.08 -29.76
CA ILE A 135 -7.92 -31.12 -28.80
C ILE A 135 -8.90 -29.97 -28.53
N PHE A 136 -9.58 -29.41 -29.53
CA PHE A 136 -10.64 -28.42 -29.31
C PHE A 136 -11.82 -29.00 -28.53
N GLY A 137 -12.17 -30.27 -28.72
CA GLY A 137 -13.18 -30.95 -27.91
C GLY A 137 -12.77 -31.09 -26.45
N ILE A 138 -11.51 -31.46 -26.17
CA ILE A 138 -10.98 -31.56 -24.81
C ILE A 138 -10.81 -30.18 -24.16
N ILE A 139 -10.37 -29.18 -24.92
CA ILE A 139 -10.20 -27.79 -24.45
C ILE A 139 -11.56 -27.13 -24.20
N SER A 140 -12.57 -27.32 -25.04
CA SER A 140 -13.91 -26.74 -24.81
C SER A 140 -14.61 -27.38 -23.60
N VAL A 141 -14.40 -28.69 -23.37
CA VAL A 141 -14.80 -29.34 -22.11
C VAL A 141 -14.01 -28.76 -20.94
N GLY A 142 -12.69 -28.59 -21.06
CA GLY A 142 -11.84 -27.98 -20.03
C GLY A 142 -12.21 -26.54 -19.70
N ILE A 143 -12.52 -25.70 -20.70
CA ILE A 143 -12.97 -24.31 -20.53
C ILE A 143 -14.34 -24.26 -19.87
N ALA A 144 -15.27 -25.16 -20.21
CA ALA A 144 -16.56 -25.28 -19.53
C ALA A 144 -16.39 -25.73 -18.06
N VAL A 145 -15.40 -26.58 -17.76
CA VAL A 145 -15.05 -26.97 -16.37
C VAL A 145 -14.53 -25.78 -15.57
N THR A 146 -13.65 -24.96 -16.17
CA THR A 146 -13.05 -23.80 -15.49
C THR A 146 -13.97 -22.58 -15.40
N ALA A 147 -14.90 -22.41 -16.34
CA ALA A 147 -15.75 -21.22 -16.42
C ALA A 147 -17.01 -21.29 -15.52
N PHE A 148 -17.41 -22.47 -15.05
CA PHE A 148 -18.67 -22.63 -14.31
C PHE A 148 -18.51 -23.14 -12.86
N ASP A 149 -17.30 -23.24 -12.32
CA ASP A 149 -17.05 -23.81 -10.98
C ASP A 149 -17.79 -25.15 -10.75
N ILE A 150 -18.02 -25.89 -11.84
CA ILE A 150 -18.74 -27.15 -11.79
C ILE A 150 -17.79 -28.13 -11.10
N LYS A 151 -18.06 -28.39 -9.83
CA LYS A 151 -17.31 -29.37 -9.03
C LYS A 151 -17.13 -30.62 -9.86
N PHE A 152 -15.90 -31.14 -9.93
CA PHE A 152 -15.51 -32.32 -10.71
C PHE A 152 -16.49 -33.51 -10.54
N THR A 153 -17.13 -33.60 -9.37
CA THR A 153 -18.20 -34.54 -9.04
C THR A 153 -19.39 -34.49 -10.01
N THR A 154 -19.84 -33.30 -10.40
CA THR A 154 -20.98 -33.09 -11.30
C THR A 154 -20.68 -33.57 -12.72
N ILE A 155 -19.45 -33.38 -13.19
CA ILE A 155 -19.00 -33.85 -14.51
C ILE A 155 -18.87 -35.38 -14.51
N GLY A 156 -18.34 -35.98 -13.44
CA GLY A 156 -18.31 -37.43 -13.27
C GLY A 156 -19.71 -38.06 -13.33
N ILE A 157 -20.70 -37.43 -12.68
CA ILE A 157 -22.10 -37.86 -12.73
C ILE A 157 -22.67 -37.74 -14.15
N LEU A 158 -22.44 -36.62 -14.84
CA LEU A 158 -22.94 -36.44 -16.22
C LEU A 158 -22.28 -37.39 -17.22
N LEU A 159 -20.98 -37.68 -17.07
CA LEU A 159 -20.27 -38.64 -17.93
C LEU A 159 -20.74 -40.08 -17.65
N THR A 160 -20.99 -40.45 -16.40
CA THR A 160 -21.52 -41.78 -16.08
C THR A 160 -22.95 -41.95 -16.57
N ILE A 161 -23.84 -40.98 -16.36
CA ILE A 161 -25.22 -40.99 -16.89
C ILE A 161 -25.20 -40.97 -18.42
N GLY A 162 -24.41 -40.09 -19.02
CA GLY A 162 -24.32 -39.94 -20.48
C GLY A 162 -23.73 -41.17 -21.17
N SER A 163 -22.67 -41.77 -20.61
CA SER A 163 -22.07 -42.99 -21.16
C SER A 163 -22.97 -44.21 -20.98
N THR A 164 -23.63 -44.36 -19.82
CA THR A 164 -24.62 -45.43 -19.63
C THR A 164 -25.79 -45.26 -20.59
N TYR A 165 -26.36 -44.05 -20.73
CA TYR A 165 -27.42 -43.77 -21.70
C TYR A 165 -27.00 -44.05 -23.15
N TYR A 166 -25.82 -43.56 -23.58
CA TYR A 166 -25.30 -43.76 -24.93
C TYR A 166 -25.11 -45.25 -25.27
N ILE A 167 -24.53 -46.02 -24.34
CA ILE A 167 -24.31 -47.46 -24.52
C ILE A 167 -25.63 -48.21 -24.51
N TRP A 168 -26.57 -47.81 -23.67
CA TRP A 168 -27.89 -48.44 -23.62
C TRP A 168 -28.67 -48.23 -24.93
N LYS A 169 -28.62 -47.02 -25.48
CA LYS A 169 -29.28 -46.63 -26.73
C LYS A 169 -28.64 -47.18 -28.00
N LYS A 170 -27.30 -47.16 -28.12
CA LYS A 170 -26.59 -47.56 -29.35
C LYS A 170 -26.39 -49.08 -29.46
N SER A 171 -26.44 -49.79 -28.34
CA SER A 171 -26.14 -51.22 -28.29
C SER A 171 -27.39 -52.09 -28.40
N ASN A 172 -27.92 -52.24 -29.62
CA ASN A 172 -29.11 -53.05 -29.90
C ASN A 172 -28.80 -54.57 -29.98
N LYS A 173 -27.52 -54.98 -29.95
CA LYS A 173 -27.06 -56.39 -30.05
C LYS A 173 -26.18 -56.88 -28.89
N SER A 174 -25.92 -56.06 -27.87
CA SER A 174 -25.10 -56.50 -26.72
C SER A 174 -25.96 -57.21 -25.69
N THR A 175 -25.51 -58.40 -25.26
CA THR A 175 -26.15 -59.13 -24.17
C THR A 175 -26.14 -58.31 -22.88
N ILE A 176 -27.25 -58.35 -22.14
CA ILE A 176 -27.44 -57.66 -20.86
C ILE A 176 -26.22 -57.80 -19.93
N LYS A 177 -25.57 -58.98 -19.91
CA LYS A 177 -24.35 -59.26 -19.13
C LYS A 177 -23.17 -58.34 -19.46
N LYS A 178 -22.96 -57.96 -20.73
CA LYS A 178 -21.90 -57.04 -21.15
C LYS A 178 -22.20 -55.59 -20.74
N LYS A 179 -23.48 -55.19 -20.77
CA LYS A 179 -23.94 -53.87 -20.32
C LYS A 179 -23.68 -53.68 -18.82
N PHE A 180 -24.03 -54.67 -17.98
CA PHE A 180 -23.75 -54.63 -16.54
C PHE A 180 -22.26 -54.56 -16.19
N LYS A 181 -21.40 -55.33 -16.88
CA LYS A 181 -19.94 -55.27 -16.66
C LYS A 181 -19.38 -53.87 -16.95
N PHE A 182 -19.81 -53.26 -18.05
CA PHE A 182 -19.36 -51.91 -18.41
C PHE A 182 -19.83 -50.86 -17.41
N THR A 183 -21.12 -50.90 -17.01
CA THR A 183 -21.65 -50.00 -15.97
C THR A 183 -20.90 -50.16 -14.65
N GLY A 184 -20.55 -51.40 -14.27
CA GLY A 184 -19.71 -51.67 -13.10
C GLY A 184 -18.34 -51.01 -13.19
N TYR A 185 -17.63 -51.13 -14.32
CA TYR A 185 -16.34 -50.45 -14.52
C TYR A 185 -16.46 -48.93 -14.48
N ALA A 186 -17.48 -48.36 -15.12
CA ALA A 186 -17.72 -46.92 -15.10
C ALA A 186 -18.01 -46.41 -13.67
N PHE A 187 -18.73 -47.20 -12.88
CA PHE A 187 -19.02 -46.86 -11.49
C PHE A 187 -17.77 -46.95 -10.59
N VAL A 188 -16.95 -47.98 -10.73
CA VAL A 188 -15.67 -48.08 -9.99
C VAL A 188 -14.75 -46.91 -10.35
N LEU A 189 -14.64 -46.60 -11.65
CA LEU A 189 -13.86 -45.47 -12.13
C LEU A 189 -14.40 -44.14 -11.56
N PHE A 190 -15.72 -43.96 -11.52
CA PHE A 190 -16.36 -42.81 -10.87
C PHE A 190 -16.03 -42.73 -9.38
N LEU A 191 -16.08 -43.84 -8.63
CA LEU A 191 -15.72 -43.84 -7.21
C LEU A 191 -14.25 -43.44 -6.99
N VAL A 192 -13.33 -43.89 -7.85
CA VAL A 192 -11.93 -43.49 -7.80
C VAL A 192 -11.78 -41.98 -8.08
N PHE A 193 -12.43 -41.45 -9.12
CA PHE A 193 -12.40 -40.01 -9.42
C PHE A 193 -13.09 -39.17 -8.35
N PHE A 194 -14.19 -39.66 -7.76
CA PHE A 194 -14.90 -39.02 -6.68
C PHE A 194 -14.03 -38.95 -5.42
N TYR A 195 -13.44 -40.08 -5.02
CA TYR A 195 -12.56 -40.16 -3.86
C TYR A 195 -11.32 -39.28 -4.03
N THR A 196 -10.66 -39.34 -5.18
CA THR A 196 -9.52 -38.45 -5.47
C THR A 196 -9.91 -36.97 -5.50
N GLY A 197 -11.09 -36.64 -6.01
CA GLY A 197 -11.63 -35.27 -5.98
C GLY A 197 -11.85 -34.76 -4.55
N VAL A 198 -12.46 -35.58 -3.70
CA VAL A 198 -12.69 -35.26 -2.28
C VAL A 198 -11.37 -35.14 -1.52
N TYR A 199 -10.43 -36.07 -1.74
CA TYR A 199 -9.10 -36.03 -1.12
C TYR A 199 -8.31 -34.79 -1.52
N LEU A 200 -8.40 -34.34 -2.77
CA LEU A 200 -7.70 -33.14 -3.24
C LEU A 200 -8.36 -31.82 -2.77
N ASP A 201 -9.60 -31.86 -2.27
CA ASP A 201 -10.29 -30.73 -1.63
C ASP A 201 -10.33 -30.86 -0.09
N SER A 202 -9.54 -31.76 0.50
CA SER A 202 -9.45 -31.87 1.95
C SER A 202 -8.81 -30.61 2.56
N LYS A 203 -9.20 -30.29 3.79
CA LYS A 203 -8.48 -29.28 4.58
C LYS A 203 -7.07 -29.85 4.82
N PRO A 204 -6.00 -29.10 4.50
CA PRO A 204 -4.66 -29.58 4.76
C PRO A 204 -4.45 -29.76 6.27
N SER A 205 -3.59 -30.69 6.65
CA SER A 205 -3.15 -30.91 8.02
C SER A 205 -1.64 -30.77 8.09
N ILE A 206 -1.16 -30.08 9.13
CA ILE A 206 0.27 -29.82 9.34
C ILE A 206 0.71 -30.54 10.59
N THR A 207 1.81 -31.28 10.52
CA THR A 207 2.49 -31.85 11.68
C THR A 207 3.91 -31.34 11.71
N ILE A 208 4.27 -30.61 12.77
CA ILE A 208 5.63 -30.12 12.98
C ILE A 208 6.40 -31.17 13.77
N SER A 209 7.56 -31.59 13.25
CA SER A 209 8.48 -32.48 13.98
C SER A 209 9.53 -31.70 14.77
N GLU A 210 10.02 -30.59 14.22
CA GLU A 210 11.00 -29.70 14.87
C GLU A 210 10.75 -28.25 14.45
N PRO A 211 10.95 -27.24 15.32
CA PRO A 211 11.17 -27.36 16.76
C PRO A 211 9.88 -27.68 17.53
N THR A 212 10.00 -28.10 18.78
CA THR A 212 8.87 -28.14 19.71
C THR A 212 8.40 -26.72 20.06
N ASN A 213 7.11 -26.55 20.32
CA ASN A 213 6.59 -25.25 20.75
C ASN A 213 7.24 -24.80 22.07
N ASN A 214 7.59 -23.52 22.17
CA ASN A 214 8.33 -22.90 23.27
C ASN A 214 9.78 -23.41 23.44
N LEU A 215 10.43 -23.92 22.39
CA LEU A 215 11.85 -24.27 22.41
C LEU A 215 12.68 -23.03 22.81
N SER A 216 13.60 -23.20 23.75
CA SER A 216 14.60 -22.18 24.09
C SER A 216 15.96 -22.58 23.55
N ILE A 217 16.62 -21.70 22.80
CA ILE A 217 17.82 -22.00 22.02
C ILE A 217 18.77 -20.79 22.00
N GLN A 218 20.08 -21.00 21.97
CA GLN A 218 21.07 -19.90 21.97
C GLN A 218 21.44 -19.47 20.54
N GLU A 219 21.25 -20.37 19.59
CA GLU A 219 21.57 -20.22 18.18
C GLU A 219 20.74 -19.10 17.52
N GLN A 220 21.34 -18.48 16.50
CA GLN A 220 20.72 -17.39 15.75
C GLN A 220 19.70 -17.87 14.72
N SER A 221 19.53 -19.18 14.56
CA SER A 221 18.55 -19.77 13.66
C SER A 221 18.00 -21.09 14.21
N VAL A 222 16.81 -21.45 13.75
CA VAL A 222 16.18 -22.74 14.03
C VAL A 222 15.73 -23.37 12.72
N VAL A 223 15.91 -24.69 12.60
CA VAL A 223 15.42 -25.45 11.45
C VAL A 223 14.02 -25.95 11.75
N VAL A 224 13.04 -25.47 10.99
CA VAL A 224 11.65 -25.91 11.05
C VAL A 224 11.45 -27.08 10.09
N LYS A 225 11.10 -28.24 10.63
CA LYS A 225 10.77 -29.45 9.89
C LYS A 225 9.34 -29.87 10.19
N GLY A 226 8.67 -30.37 9.17
CA GLY A 226 7.33 -30.91 9.33
C GLY A 226 6.85 -31.63 8.10
N LYS A 227 5.60 -32.06 8.18
CA LYS A 227 4.87 -32.77 7.13
C LYS A 227 3.52 -32.12 6.90
N VAL A 228 3.07 -32.13 5.66
CA VAL A 228 1.73 -31.71 5.25
C VAL A 228 1.00 -32.80 4.48
N ASP A 229 -0.29 -32.94 4.74
CA ASP A 229 -1.21 -33.81 3.99
C ASP A 229 -2.48 -33.00 3.62
N PRO A 230 -2.87 -32.91 2.34
CA PRO A 230 -2.28 -33.58 1.18
C PRO A 230 -0.98 -32.92 0.69
N LYS A 231 -0.09 -33.73 0.09
CA LYS A 231 1.25 -33.27 -0.35
C LYS A 231 1.26 -32.19 -1.44
N ASN A 232 0.14 -31.98 -2.12
CA ASN A 232 -0.02 -30.89 -3.11
C ASN A 232 -0.40 -29.55 -2.47
N SER A 233 -0.42 -29.46 -1.14
CA SER A 233 -0.67 -28.20 -0.42
C SER A 233 0.43 -27.18 -0.66
N ILE A 234 0.11 -25.89 -0.50
CA ILE A 234 1.10 -24.80 -0.52
C ILE A 234 1.47 -24.50 0.94
N ILE A 235 2.75 -24.59 1.29
CA ILE A 235 3.24 -24.25 2.64
C ILE A 235 3.89 -22.88 2.64
N LEU A 236 3.48 -22.06 3.59
CA LEU A 236 4.00 -20.73 3.87
C LEU A 236 4.59 -20.73 5.29
N ILE A 237 5.88 -20.40 5.43
CA ILE A 237 6.50 -20.17 6.74
C ILE A 237 6.84 -18.70 6.86
N ASN A 238 6.28 -18.02 7.86
CA ASN A 238 6.30 -16.56 7.98
C ASN A 238 5.91 -15.91 6.65
N ASN A 239 4.85 -16.46 6.03
CA ASN A 239 4.30 -16.05 4.72
C ASN A 239 5.25 -16.20 3.51
N ILE A 240 6.39 -16.88 3.67
CA ILE A 240 7.28 -17.23 2.56
C ILE A 240 6.95 -18.64 2.10
N SER A 241 6.65 -18.80 0.80
CA SER A 241 6.37 -20.12 0.21
C SER A 241 7.63 -20.97 0.21
N ILE A 242 7.50 -22.23 0.62
CA ILE A 242 8.59 -23.20 0.58
C ILE A 242 8.21 -24.44 -0.22
N ASN A 243 9.22 -25.15 -0.70
CA ASN A 243 9.04 -26.40 -1.42
C ASN A 243 8.77 -27.55 -0.44
N ILE A 244 7.94 -28.49 -0.91
CA ILE A 244 7.59 -29.72 -0.20
C ILE A 244 8.11 -30.87 -1.06
N ASP A 245 8.65 -31.91 -0.42
CA ASP A 245 9.12 -33.11 -1.11
C ASP A 245 7.97 -34.04 -1.54
N ASP A 246 8.30 -35.10 -2.27
CA ASP A 246 7.31 -36.08 -2.77
C ASP A 246 6.55 -36.84 -1.68
N ASN A 247 7.06 -36.81 -0.44
CA ASN A 247 6.52 -37.44 0.74
C ASN A 247 5.70 -36.47 1.62
N GLY A 248 5.58 -35.20 1.21
CA GLY A 248 4.87 -34.17 1.96
C GLY A 248 5.72 -33.51 3.06
N ASN A 249 7.03 -33.77 3.13
CA ASN A 249 7.90 -33.16 4.13
C ASN A 249 8.41 -31.80 3.65
N PHE A 250 8.66 -30.91 4.60
CA PHE A 250 9.27 -29.61 4.35
C PHE A 250 10.36 -29.32 5.39
N THR A 251 11.34 -28.51 5.00
CA THR A 251 12.42 -28.06 5.89
C THR A 251 12.80 -26.64 5.54
N LYS A 252 12.89 -25.78 6.57
CA LYS A 252 13.30 -24.38 6.40
C LYS A 252 14.06 -23.88 7.61
N GLU A 253 15.23 -23.30 7.37
CA GLU A 253 15.95 -22.54 8.38
C GLU A 253 15.35 -21.13 8.53
N ILE A 254 15.07 -20.75 9.78
CA ILE A 254 14.50 -19.46 10.18
C ILE A 254 15.47 -18.74 11.11
N LYS A 255 15.86 -17.51 10.76
CA LYS A 255 16.70 -16.67 11.62
C LYS A 255 15.89 -16.08 12.78
N LEU A 256 16.41 -16.21 13.99
CA LEU A 256 15.84 -15.73 15.25
C LEU A 256 16.44 -14.35 15.57
N LYS A 257 15.60 -13.31 15.52
CA LYS A 257 16.06 -11.92 15.68
C LYS A 257 15.90 -11.40 17.09
N ASN A 258 14.88 -11.86 17.80
CA ASN A 258 14.48 -11.37 19.11
C ASN A 258 14.56 -12.49 20.13
N GLU A 259 14.27 -12.19 21.40
CA GLU A 259 14.08 -13.21 22.43
C GLU A 259 12.83 -14.04 22.13
N ASP A 260 11.65 -13.43 21.95
CA ASP A 260 10.44 -14.14 21.52
C ASP A 260 10.28 -14.10 19.99
N ASN A 261 10.37 -15.27 19.35
CA ASN A 261 10.15 -15.40 17.91
C ASN A 261 8.91 -16.26 17.67
N LYS A 262 7.91 -15.67 17.00
CA LYS A 262 6.71 -16.38 16.54
C LYS A 262 6.89 -16.81 15.10
N ILE A 263 6.84 -18.12 14.87
CA ILE A 263 6.93 -18.74 13.56
C ILE A 263 5.52 -19.19 13.16
N THR A 264 4.97 -18.59 12.11
CA THR A 264 3.65 -18.95 11.58
C THR A 264 3.83 -19.89 10.39
N ILE A 265 3.30 -21.10 10.50
CA ILE A 265 3.28 -22.09 9.43
C ILE A 265 1.85 -22.25 8.95
N THR A 266 1.60 -21.95 7.67
CA THR A 266 0.29 -22.06 7.05
C THR A 266 0.34 -23.02 5.87
N ALA A 267 -0.56 -24.00 5.86
CA ALA A 267 -0.81 -24.86 4.72
C ALA A 267 -2.10 -24.43 4.05
N LYS A 268 -2.07 -24.21 2.73
CA LYS A 268 -3.24 -23.85 1.93
C LYS A 268 -3.52 -24.92 0.88
N ASN A 269 -4.79 -25.29 0.74
CA ASN A 269 -5.22 -26.11 -0.39
C ASN A 269 -5.14 -25.26 -1.69
N PRO A 270 -4.48 -25.71 -2.77
CA PRO A 270 -4.41 -24.95 -4.00
C PRO A 270 -5.75 -24.81 -4.76
N ARG A 271 -6.74 -25.64 -4.44
CA ARG A 271 -8.05 -25.72 -5.13
C ARG A 271 -9.21 -25.11 -4.35
N SER A 272 -9.01 -24.77 -3.08
CA SER A 272 -10.04 -24.17 -2.24
C SER A 272 -9.42 -23.24 -1.19
N ASP A 273 -10.26 -22.49 -0.49
CA ASP A 273 -9.79 -21.58 0.57
C ASP A 273 -9.56 -22.28 1.91
N LYS A 274 -9.60 -23.62 1.93
CA LYS A 274 -9.29 -24.40 3.13
C LYS A 274 -7.81 -24.29 3.44
N GLN A 275 -7.52 -23.97 4.70
CA GLN A 275 -6.15 -23.84 5.19
C GLN A 275 -6.06 -24.30 6.64
N ASP A 276 -4.84 -24.59 7.06
CA ASP A 276 -4.50 -24.89 8.45
C ASP A 276 -3.30 -24.03 8.86
N THR A 277 -3.24 -23.65 10.13
CA THR A 277 -2.22 -22.74 10.63
C THR A 277 -1.73 -23.20 11.99
N VAL A 278 -0.41 -23.36 12.10
CA VAL A 278 0.30 -23.67 13.34
C VAL A 278 1.20 -22.49 13.67
N ILE A 279 1.15 -22.04 14.92
CA ILE A 279 2.03 -20.99 15.44
C ILE A 279 2.96 -21.64 16.45
N LEU A 280 4.27 -21.51 16.22
CA LEU A 280 5.31 -21.96 17.14
C LEU A 280 5.97 -20.73 17.78
N SER A 281 6.15 -20.76 19.09
CA SER A 281 7.00 -19.83 19.81
C SER A 281 8.39 -20.44 20.00
N VAL A 282 9.44 -19.70 19.66
CA VAL A 282 10.84 -20.08 19.87
C VAL A 282 11.54 -18.94 20.60
N ASN A 283 12.04 -19.25 21.79
CA ASN A 283 12.74 -18.30 22.65
C ASN A 283 14.24 -18.35 22.35
N ARG A 284 14.81 -17.25 21.88
CA ARG A 284 16.25 -17.14 21.73
C ARG A 284 16.87 -16.63 23.03
N ILE A 285 17.91 -17.30 23.50
CA ILE A 285 18.75 -16.88 24.62
C ILE A 285 19.97 -16.17 24.03
N PHE A 286 20.14 -14.89 24.31
CA PHE A 286 21.32 -14.14 23.87
C PHE A 286 22.52 -14.43 24.78
N THR A 287 23.71 -14.41 24.21
CA THR A 287 24.94 -14.39 25.03
C THR A 287 25.08 -13.04 25.73
N GLU A 288 25.83 -12.99 26.82
CA GLU A 288 26.16 -11.72 27.49
C GLU A 288 26.90 -10.75 26.54
N GLU A 289 27.76 -11.28 25.67
CA GLU A 289 28.47 -10.50 24.64
C GLU A 289 27.50 -9.91 23.61
N GLU A 290 26.52 -10.68 23.14
CA GLU A 290 25.49 -10.19 22.21
C GLU A 290 24.60 -9.13 22.86
N LEU A 291 24.23 -9.31 24.13
CA LEU A 291 23.46 -8.31 24.89
C LEU A 291 24.25 -7.01 25.07
N ALA A 292 25.54 -7.11 25.38
CA ALA A 292 26.42 -5.95 25.50
C ALA A 292 26.54 -5.19 24.16
N GLU A 293 26.64 -5.91 23.06
CA GLU A 293 26.69 -5.32 21.72
C GLU A 293 25.37 -4.65 21.33
N ILE A 294 24.23 -5.30 21.58
CA ILE A 294 22.89 -4.71 21.33
C ILE A 294 22.76 -3.40 22.11
N LYS A 295 23.11 -3.40 23.39
CA LYS A 295 23.07 -2.21 24.24
C LYS A 295 23.98 -1.10 23.69
N ARG A 296 25.21 -1.43 23.27
CA ARG A 296 26.14 -0.46 22.66
C ARG A 296 25.55 0.19 21.41
N LEU A 297 24.96 -0.62 20.52
CA LEU A 297 24.33 -0.13 19.29
C LEU A 297 23.09 0.74 19.58
N GLU A 298 22.31 0.40 20.61
CA GLU A 298 21.19 1.22 21.06
C GLU A 298 21.64 2.56 21.63
N ASP A 299 22.66 2.56 22.49
CA ASP A 299 23.25 3.77 23.07
C ASP A 299 23.83 4.68 21.97
N GLU A 300 24.54 4.11 20.99
CA GLU A 300 25.07 4.85 19.83
C GLU A 300 23.94 5.47 18.98
N LYS A 301 22.89 4.70 18.71
CA LYS A 301 21.73 5.18 17.95
C LYS A 301 21.03 6.33 18.69
N MET A 302 20.86 6.22 20.01
CA MET A 302 20.27 7.26 20.84
C MET A 302 21.15 8.51 20.89
N ALA A 303 22.47 8.36 21.00
CA ALA A 303 23.41 9.47 20.94
C ALA A 303 23.34 10.21 19.58
N ARG A 304 23.22 9.48 18.47
CA ARG A 304 23.06 10.09 17.13
C ARG A 304 21.74 10.88 17.02
N ILE A 305 20.64 10.33 17.51
CA ILE A 305 19.33 11.00 17.51
C ILE A 305 19.39 12.27 18.38
N ALA A 306 20.01 12.20 19.56
CA ALA A 306 20.16 13.34 20.45
C ALA A 306 21.03 14.45 19.81
N LYS A 307 22.12 14.07 19.13
CA LYS A 307 22.98 15.00 18.41
C LYS A 307 22.24 15.69 17.26
N GLU A 308 21.53 14.94 16.41
CA GLU A 308 20.74 15.51 15.31
C GLU A 308 19.66 16.47 15.81
N LYS A 309 18.98 16.11 16.90
CA LYS A 309 18.01 16.99 17.56
C LYS A 309 18.66 18.27 18.07
N ALA A 310 19.80 18.17 18.74
CA ALA A 310 20.54 19.33 19.25
C ALA A 310 21.02 20.25 18.11
N GLU A 311 21.48 19.69 16.99
CA GLU A 311 21.89 20.45 15.80
C GLU A 311 20.70 21.18 15.16
N LYS A 312 19.55 20.52 15.03
CA LYS A 312 18.31 21.16 14.54
C LYS A 312 17.84 22.29 15.45
N GLU A 313 17.79 22.06 16.76
CA GLU A 313 17.41 23.10 17.73
C GLU A 313 18.40 24.27 17.75
N ALA A 314 19.71 24.01 17.59
CA ALA A 314 20.72 25.06 17.50
C ALA A 314 20.56 25.88 16.21
N GLU A 315 20.25 25.23 15.09
CA GLU A 315 20.02 25.88 13.80
C GLU A 315 18.74 26.73 13.82
N GLU A 316 17.64 26.20 14.35
CA GLU A 316 16.39 26.95 14.52
C GLU A 316 16.60 28.20 15.39
N LYS A 317 17.31 28.07 16.51
CA LYS A 317 17.69 29.22 17.35
C LYS A 317 18.58 30.22 16.62
N ARG A 318 19.50 29.74 15.77
CA ARG A 318 20.36 30.61 14.96
C ARG A 318 19.54 31.41 13.95
N ILE A 319 18.66 30.75 13.19
CA ILE A 319 17.75 31.38 12.23
C ILE A 319 16.85 32.40 12.93
N GLU A 320 16.33 32.06 14.12
CA GLU A 320 15.47 32.96 14.88
C GLU A 320 16.23 34.19 15.41
N ASN A 321 17.43 34.01 15.93
CA ASN A 321 18.29 35.12 16.35
C ASN A 321 18.69 36.01 15.16
N GLU A 322 19.02 35.42 14.01
CA GLU A 322 19.29 36.15 12.77
C GLU A 322 18.07 36.97 12.34
N TRP A 323 16.88 36.38 12.36
CA TRP A 323 15.62 37.06 12.07
C TRP A 323 15.38 38.25 13.02
N LEU A 324 15.44 38.03 14.34
CA LEU A 324 15.22 39.06 15.36
C LEU A 324 16.23 40.22 15.26
N SER A 325 17.47 39.94 14.84
CA SER A 325 18.49 40.96 14.64
C SER A 325 18.25 41.85 13.41
N SER A 326 17.49 41.36 12.43
CA SER A 326 17.19 42.08 11.19
C SER A 326 16.29 43.30 11.40
N LYS A 327 16.25 44.24 10.44
CA LYS A 327 15.32 45.39 10.49
C LYS A 327 13.86 44.93 10.60
N ALA A 328 13.48 43.91 9.83
CA ALA A 328 12.14 43.33 9.85
C ALA A 328 11.82 42.66 11.19
N GLY A 329 12.77 41.91 11.77
CA GLY A 329 12.59 41.30 13.08
C GLY A 329 12.42 42.31 14.21
N LYS A 330 13.14 43.44 14.15
CA LYS A 330 12.94 44.56 15.09
C LYS A 330 11.55 45.18 14.98
N ILE A 331 11.05 45.36 13.74
CA ILE A 331 9.66 45.82 13.51
C ILE A 331 8.67 44.81 14.11
N HIS A 332 8.85 43.52 13.83
CA HIS A 332 7.97 42.47 14.34
C HIS A 332 8.00 42.35 15.87
N THR A 333 9.14 42.64 16.52
CA THR A 333 9.23 42.68 17.99
C THR A 333 8.41 43.82 18.58
N GLN A 334 8.31 44.96 17.88
CA GLN A 334 7.47 46.10 18.29
C GLN A 334 6.00 45.88 17.94
N HIS A 335 5.74 45.14 16.87
CA HIS A 335 4.42 44.89 16.30
C HIS A 335 4.21 43.38 16.03
N PRO A 336 4.04 42.56 17.08
CA PRO A 336 3.89 41.11 16.95
C PRO A 336 2.60 40.71 16.22
N GLU A 337 1.62 41.60 16.13
CA GLU A 337 0.38 41.43 15.37
C GLU A 337 0.58 41.51 13.85
N TRP A 338 1.71 42.07 13.38
CA TRP A 338 2.03 42.13 11.95
C TRP A 338 2.71 40.85 11.49
N THR A 339 2.40 40.42 10.28
CA THR A 339 3.03 39.22 9.71
C THR A 339 4.52 39.47 9.44
N LYS A 340 5.34 38.40 9.43
CA LYS A 340 6.77 38.50 9.06
C LYS A 340 6.95 39.12 7.67
N GLU A 341 6.07 38.77 6.74
CA GLU A 341 6.03 39.30 5.36
C GLU A 341 5.83 40.83 5.36
N ASP A 342 4.88 41.34 6.14
CA ASP A 342 4.61 42.78 6.22
C ASP A 342 5.78 43.53 6.87
N CYS A 343 6.39 42.94 7.90
CA CYS A 343 7.59 43.50 8.53
C CYS A 343 8.77 43.57 7.56
N ILE A 344 8.94 42.57 6.68
CA ILE A 344 9.93 42.59 5.59
C ILE A 344 9.62 43.73 4.62
N LYS A 345 8.38 43.85 4.15
CA LYS A 345 7.97 44.93 3.23
C LYS A 345 8.19 46.32 3.84
N LEU A 346 7.88 46.50 5.12
CA LEU A 346 8.11 47.76 5.83
C LEU A 346 9.60 48.06 6.02
N ALA A 347 10.40 47.05 6.35
CA ALA A 347 11.86 47.18 6.44
C ALA A 347 12.49 47.56 5.09
N ASP A 348 11.97 47.03 3.99
CA ASP A 348 12.32 47.40 2.60
C ASP A 348 11.79 48.78 2.20
N GLY A 349 10.93 49.39 3.02
CA GLY A 349 10.27 50.66 2.74
C GLY A 349 9.20 50.60 1.66
N LYS A 350 8.67 49.41 1.38
CA LYS A 350 7.56 49.21 0.45
C LYS A 350 6.26 49.73 1.03
N ILE A 351 5.40 50.19 0.13
CA ILE A 351 4.02 50.59 0.38
C ILE A 351 3.19 49.76 -0.58
N TRP A 352 2.09 49.19 -0.11
CA TRP A 352 1.28 48.27 -0.91
C TRP A 352 -0.21 48.36 -0.53
N ILE A 353 -1.07 47.98 -1.47
CA ILE A 353 -2.50 47.81 -1.23
C ILE A 353 -2.69 46.60 -0.30
N GLY A 354 -3.48 46.76 0.77
CA GLY A 354 -3.69 45.78 1.81
C GLY A 354 -2.88 46.03 3.09
N MET A 355 -1.98 47.02 3.11
CA MET A 355 -1.31 47.42 4.35
C MET A 355 -2.28 48.16 5.28
N THR A 356 -2.07 48.05 6.59
CA THR A 356 -2.91 48.78 7.56
C THR A 356 -2.45 50.23 7.69
N PHE A 357 -3.36 51.10 8.13
CA PHE A 357 -3.07 52.49 8.43
C PHE A 357 -2.00 52.64 9.52
N ASP A 358 -1.94 51.72 10.48
CA ASP A 358 -0.89 51.70 11.50
C ASP A 358 0.50 51.40 10.90
N MET A 359 0.58 50.47 9.95
CA MET A 359 1.82 50.22 9.19
C MET A 359 2.24 51.47 8.38
N LEU A 360 1.26 52.18 7.80
CA LEU A 360 1.52 53.39 7.03
C LEU A 360 2.02 54.54 7.93
N LYS A 361 1.41 54.70 9.11
CA LYS A 361 1.88 55.63 10.15
C LYS A 361 3.27 55.28 10.66
N TYR A 362 3.56 54.00 10.90
CA TYR A 362 4.90 53.57 11.29
C TYR A 362 5.94 53.99 10.24
N LYS A 363 5.58 53.90 8.96
CA LYS A 363 6.48 54.24 7.86
C LYS A 363 6.66 55.75 7.64
N ARG A 364 5.59 56.55 7.78
CA ARG A 364 5.56 57.96 7.34
C ARG A 364 5.27 58.97 8.45
N GLY A 365 5.00 58.53 9.67
CA GLY A 365 4.47 59.35 10.76
C GLY A 365 2.97 59.61 10.61
N LEU A 366 2.42 60.53 11.40
CA LEU A 366 1.00 60.92 11.29
C LEU A 366 0.75 61.67 9.97
N PRO A 367 -0.40 61.46 9.31
CA PRO A 367 -0.76 62.23 8.12
C PRO A 367 -0.96 63.71 8.45
N ASN A 368 -0.70 64.58 7.48
CA ASN A 368 -1.01 66.01 7.59
C ASN A 368 -2.52 66.25 7.63
N VAL A 369 -3.29 65.42 6.90
CA VAL A 369 -4.76 65.50 6.81
C VAL A 369 -5.36 64.10 6.82
N ALA A 370 -6.42 63.90 7.59
CA ALA A 370 -7.21 62.67 7.65
C ALA A 370 -8.70 63.00 7.58
N ASN A 371 -9.35 62.70 6.46
CA ASN A 371 -10.76 63.06 6.21
C ASN A 371 -11.57 61.83 5.76
N PRO A 372 -12.88 61.77 6.05
CA PRO A 372 -13.78 60.85 5.36
C PRO A 372 -13.74 61.10 3.84
N SER A 373 -13.59 60.02 3.07
CA SER A 373 -13.59 60.05 1.61
C SER A 373 -14.96 59.65 1.07
N ASN A 374 -15.42 60.33 0.02
CA ASN A 374 -16.58 59.91 -0.78
C ASN A 374 -16.19 58.98 -1.95
N TYR A 375 -14.93 58.53 -1.99
CA TYR A 375 -14.44 57.64 -3.04
C TYR A 375 -14.80 56.19 -2.71
N GLY A 376 -15.85 55.65 -3.35
CA GLY A 376 -16.34 54.28 -3.16
C GLY A 376 -17.72 54.18 -2.47
N TYR A 377 -18.18 52.95 -2.23
CA TYR A 377 -19.42 52.66 -1.48
C TYR A 377 -19.09 52.36 -0.02
N GLY A 378 -19.32 53.31 0.90
CA GLY A 378 -19.13 53.12 2.34
C GLY A 378 -18.46 54.29 3.04
N MET A 379 -18.16 54.13 4.34
CA MET A 379 -17.33 55.07 5.10
C MET A 379 -15.85 54.76 4.84
N ASN A 380 -15.29 55.38 3.80
CA ASN A 380 -13.87 55.27 3.49
C ASN A 380 -13.10 56.45 4.10
N TRP A 381 -11.81 56.24 4.35
CA TRP A 381 -10.91 57.27 4.89
C TRP A 381 -9.85 57.64 3.86
N GLN A 382 -9.50 58.93 3.83
CA GLN A 382 -8.36 59.47 3.08
C GLN A 382 -7.32 60.00 4.05
N TRP A 383 -6.07 59.57 3.90
CA TRP A 383 -4.92 60.05 4.68
C TRP A 383 -3.87 60.63 3.73
N CYS A 384 -3.49 61.89 3.92
CA CYS A 384 -2.56 62.59 3.04
C CYS A 384 -1.31 63.08 3.78
N TRP A 385 -0.14 62.87 3.15
CA TRP A 385 1.15 63.42 3.53
C TRP A 385 1.69 64.28 2.38
N TYR A 386 1.93 65.57 2.63
CA TYR A 386 2.30 66.51 1.58
C TYR A 386 3.72 66.29 1.02
N ASP A 387 4.61 65.73 1.84
CA ASP A 387 6.03 65.58 1.49
C ASP A 387 6.38 64.22 0.86
N TYR A 388 5.39 63.39 0.52
CA TYR A 388 5.61 62.03 0.03
C TYR A 388 4.88 61.77 -1.30
N THR A 389 5.43 60.86 -2.10
CA THR A 389 4.78 60.31 -3.31
C THR A 389 4.65 58.79 -3.17
N PRO A 390 3.46 58.19 -3.35
CA PRO A 390 2.15 58.84 -3.46
C PRO A 390 1.83 59.67 -2.20
N SER A 391 1.01 60.71 -2.34
CA SER A 391 0.75 61.66 -1.25
C SER A 391 -0.50 61.30 -0.46
N CYS A 392 -1.51 60.70 -1.10
CA CYS A 392 -2.78 60.38 -0.45
C CYS A 392 -3.13 58.89 -0.58
N PHE A 393 -3.61 58.32 0.52
CA PHE A 393 -4.04 56.91 0.62
C PHE A 393 -5.51 56.85 0.94
N TYR A 394 -6.19 55.87 0.37
CA TYR A 394 -7.60 55.60 0.62
C TYR A 394 -7.73 54.22 1.24
N GLY A 395 -8.46 54.11 2.34
CA GLY A 395 -8.70 52.84 3.00
C GLY A 395 -10.12 52.68 3.50
N ASP A 396 -10.46 51.45 3.82
CA ASP A 396 -11.77 51.08 4.36
C ASP A 396 -11.95 51.51 5.82
N SER A 397 -13.10 51.21 6.39
CA SER A 397 -13.41 51.50 7.80
C SER A 397 -12.54 50.74 8.81
N TYR A 398 -11.83 49.68 8.38
CA TYR A 398 -10.90 48.91 9.20
C TYR A 398 -9.47 49.45 9.11
N GLY A 399 -9.25 50.50 8.32
CA GLY A 399 -7.94 51.11 8.14
C GLY A 399 -7.05 50.33 7.17
N ILE A 400 -7.61 49.48 6.31
CA ILE A 400 -6.84 48.78 5.27
C ILE A 400 -6.76 49.66 4.04
N VAL A 401 -5.53 49.92 3.55
CA VAL A 401 -5.29 50.71 2.34
C VAL A 401 -5.79 49.94 1.12
N GLU A 402 -6.74 50.51 0.37
CA GLU A 402 -7.29 49.92 -0.86
C GLU A 402 -6.72 50.56 -2.12
N SER A 403 -6.31 51.84 -2.05
CA SER A 403 -5.69 52.56 -3.18
C SER A 403 -4.88 53.76 -2.70
N TYR A 404 -4.09 54.37 -3.60
CA TYR A 404 -3.35 55.60 -3.32
C TYR A 404 -3.11 56.42 -4.60
N ASN A 405 -2.87 57.72 -4.43
CA ASN A 405 -2.56 58.68 -5.50
C ASN A 405 -1.32 59.51 -5.15
#